data_AF-A0A445K7P2-F1
#
_entry.id   AF-A0A445K7P2-F1
#
_cell.length_a   1.000
_cell.length_b   1.000
_cell.length_c   1.000
_cell.angle_alpha   90.00
_cell.angle_beta   90.00
_cell.angle_gamma   90.00
#
_symmetry.space_group_name_H-M   'P 1'
#
loop_
_entity.id
_entity.type
_entity.pdbx_description
1 polymer ?
#
loop_
_entity_poly.entity_id
_entity_poly.type
_entity_poly.pdbx_seq_one_letter_code
_entity_poly.pdbx_strand_id
1 'polypeptide(L)'
;MCIALFLWQCHPLYPFLLLNNRDEYHNRPTKPVSWWEDCDILAGRDEIAMGTWLACSTQGRVAFLTNVLELHTLPEAKRRGDLPVLFLRSSKKPKEFAESLKLEAHYYNGFNIVVADIVSKSMVYISNRPKGQPITIKEVPPGLHVLSNDKLDSPWHKALRLEFSFKEHVAKYGEGEIPVKEVIQKLMKDKVKADKSSLPRICSPDWEFNLSSIFVEVETPLE
;
A
#
# COMPACT_ATOMS: atom_id res chain seq x y z
N MET A 1 -3.36 -9.56 2.66
CA MET A 1 -3.42 -8.27 3.41
C MET A 1 -2.20 -7.45 3.07
N CYS A 2 -2.16 -6.15 3.35
CA CYS A 2 -1.00 -5.35 2.94
C CYS A 2 -0.74 -4.26 3.97
N ILE A 3 0.50 -3.78 4.02
CA ILE A 3 0.86 -2.59 4.80
C ILE A 3 1.98 -1.83 4.12
N ALA A 4 1.86 -0.51 4.12
CA ALA A 4 2.88 0.43 3.67
C ALA A 4 3.14 1.45 4.77
N LEU A 5 4.41 1.79 5.00
CA LEU A 5 4.82 2.96 5.76
C LEU A 5 5.65 3.83 4.82
N PHE A 6 5.39 5.13 4.80
CA PHE A 6 6.16 6.04 3.97
C PHE A 6 6.40 7.39 4.63
N LEU A 7 7.60 7.94 4.37
CA LEU A 7 7.95 9.32 4.65
C LEU A 7 7.73 10.12 3.38
N TRP A 8 7.06 11.26 3.49
CA TRP A 8 6.81 12.16 2.38
C TRP A 8 7.23 13.57 2.74
N GLN A 9 8.22 14.12 2.03
CA GLN A 9 8.69 15.51 2.18
C GLN A 9 9.00 15.94 3.64
N CYS A 10 9.39 15.01 4.50
CA CYS A 10 9.61 15.29 5.92
C CYS A 10 10.97 14.80 6.44
N HIS A 11 11.84 14.27 5.56
CA HIS A 11 13.19 13.85 5.91
C HIS A 11 14.21 14.65 5.09
N PRO A 12 15.31 15.14 5.71
CA PRO A 12 16.28 16.00 5.02
C PRO A 12 16.99 15.30 3.84
N LEU A 13 17.29 14.01 3.98
CA LEU A 13 17.97 13.21 2.94
C LEU A 13 17.03 12.48 1.98
N TYR A 14 15.78 12.21 2.39
CA TYR A 14 14.87 11.34 1.66
C TYR A 14 13.59 12.11 1.34
N PRO A 15 13.44 12.67 0.12
CA PRO A 15 12.19 13.32 -0.26
C PRO A 15 11.00 12.35 -0.22
N PHE A 16 11.28 11.06 -0.41
CA PHE A 16 10.35 9.96 -0.25
C PHE A 16 11.10 8.70 0.20
N LEU A 17 10.53 7.99 1.18
CA LEU A 17 10.96 6.65 1.59
C LEU A 17 9.71 5.79 1.74
N LEU A 18 9.73 4.57 1.20
CA LEU A 18 8.61 3.64 1.25
C LEU A 18 9.08 2.26 1.71
N LEU A 19 8.38 1.72 2.71
CA LEU A 19 8.42 0.32 3.11
C LEU A 19 7.07 -0.29 2.78
N ASN A 20 7.05 -1.46 2.14
CA ASN A 20 5.81 -2.12 1.75
C ASN A 20 5.91 -3.64 1.91
N ASN A 21 4.95 -4.22 2.63
CA ASN A 21 4.68 -5.65 2.62
C ASN A 21 3.38 -5.89 1.85
N ARG A 22 3.47 -6.75 0.84
CA ARG A 22 2.31 -7.40 0.24
C ARG A 22 2.17 -8.78 0.87
N ASP A 23 1.17 -8.95 1.73
CA ASP A 23 0.76 -10.26 2.19
C ASP A 23 -0.28 -10.84 1.22
N GLU A 24 0.04 -11.98 0.65
CA GLU A 24 -0.76 -12.66 -0.35
C GLU A 24 -0.65 -14.17 -0.15
N TYR A 25 -1.56 -14.94 -0.75
CA TYR A 25 -1.43 -16.40 -0.81
C TYR A 25 -0.05 -16.81 -1.32
N HIS A 26 0.64 -17.68 -0.57
CA HIS A 26 1.98 -18.14 -0.89
C HIS A 26 2.08 -18.85 -2.24
N ASN A 27 1.01 -19.50 -2.69
CA ASN A 27 0.92 -20.17 -3.97
C ASN A 27 0.58 -19.23 -5.14
N ARG A 28 0.33 -17.93 -4.89
CA ARG A 28 0.03 -16.98 -5.96
C ARG A 28 1.32 -16.60 -6.69
N PRO A 29 1.49 -17.00 -7.97
CA PRO A 29 2.71 -16.80 -8.70
C PRO A 29 2.96 -15.30 -8.98
N THR A 30 4.21 -14.88 -8.81
CA THR A 30 4.66 -13.51 -9.09
C THR A 30 6.06 -13.51 -9.69
N LYS A 31 6.31 -12.56 -10.59
CA LYS A 31 7.66 -12.26 -11.06
C LYS A 31 8.34 -11.25 -10.13
N PRO A 32 9.66 -11.42 -9.88
CA PRO A 32 10.43 -10.46 -9.10
C PRO A 32 10.46 -9.10 -9.79
N VAL A 33 10.87 -8.08 -9.02
CA VAL A 33 11.02 -6.72 -9.54
C VAL A 33 11.96 -6.69 -10.74
N SER A 34 11.49 -6.12 -11.83
CA SER A 34 12.24 -5.95 -13.08
C SER A 34 11.65 -4.80 -13.88
N TRP A 35 12.44 -4.28 -14.82
CA TRP A 35 11.93 -3.37 -15.85
C TRP A 35 11.03 -4.16 -16.80
N TRP A 36 9.83 -3.65 -17.05
CA TRP A 36 8.90 -4.27 -17.99
C TRP A 36 9.29 -3.92 -19.42
N GLU A 37 9.28 -4.91 -20.33
CA GLU A 37 9.83 -4.78 -21.68
C GLU A 37 9.17 -3.66 -22.52
N ASP A 38 7.86 -3.44 -22.35
CA ASP A 38 7.07 -2.54 -23.20
C ASP A 38 6.76 -1.17 -22.58
N CYS A 39 7.31 -0.86 -21.40
CA CYS A 39 6.99 0.40 -20.72
C CYS A 39 8.03 0.81 -19.66
N ASP A 40 8.11 2.11 -19.38
CA ASP A 40 8.93 2.68 -18.31
C ASP A 40 8.33 2.37 -16.91
N ILE A 41 8.35 1.09 -16.55
CA ILE A 41 7.81 0.57 -15.30
C ILE A 41 8.81 -0.41 -14.70
N LEU A 42 9.28 -0.11 -13.49
CA LEU A 42 10.01 -1.01 -12.59
C LEU A 42 9.05 -1.52 -11.53
N ALA A 43 8.71 -2.81 -11.59
CA ALA A 43 7.74 -3.41 -10.67
C ALA A 43 7.88 -4.94 -10.59
N GLY A 44 7.47 -5.52 -9.47
CA GLY A 44 7.08 -6.94 -9.45
C GLY A 44 5.78 -7.14 -10.24
N ARG A 45 5.53 -8.34 -10.75
CA ARG A 45 4.33 -8.62 -11.56
C ARG A 45 3.54 -9.80 -11.01
N ASP A 46 2.24 -9.63 -10.89
CA ASP A 46 1.32 -10.72 -10.57
C ASP A 46 1.08 -11.58 -11.82
N GLU A 47 1.29 -12.89 -11.77
CA GLU A 47 1.18 -13.76 -12.96
C GLU A 47 -0.24 -14.25 -13.24
N ILE A 48 -1.19 -14.01 -12.33
CA ILE A 48 -2.62 -14.34 -12.54
C ILE A 48 -3.36 -13.12 -13.08
N ALA A 49 -3.25 -12.00 -12.39
CA ALA A 49 -3.93 -10.76 -12.72
C ALA A 49 -3.15 -9.90 -13.73
N MET A 50 -1.86 -10.18 -13.95
CA MET A 50 -0.96 -9.48 -14.88
C MET A 50 -0.65 -8.01 -14.53
N GLY A 51 -1.14 -7.50 -13.40
CA GLY A 51 -0.87 -6.18 -12.84
C GLY A 51 0.23 -6.16 -11.77
N THR A 52 0.24 -5.12 -10.94
CA THR A 52 1.22 -4.93 -9.85
C THR A 52 0.63 -4.23 -8.63
N TRP A 53 1.32 -4.32 -7.49
CA TRP A 53 0.93 -3.68 -6.23
C TRP A 53 1.80 -2.46 -5.89
N LEU A 54 3.00 -2.37 -6.48
CA LEU A 54 3.98 -1.31 -6.28
C LEU A 54 4.81 -1.16 -7.55
N ALA A 55 4.88 0.06 -8.07
CA ALA A 55 5.64 0.38 -9.26
C ALA A 55 6.24 1.78 -9.22
N CYS A 56 7.36 1.95 -9.89
CA CYS A 56 7.92 3.26 -10.21
C CYS A 56 8.41 3.35 -11.67
N SER A 57 8.74 4.56 -12.11
CA SER A 57 9.27 4.87 -13.45
C SER A 57 10.58 5.65 -13.33
N THR A 58 11.37 5.71 -14.42
CA THR A 58 12.58 6.55 -14.47
C THR A 58 12.30 8.03 -14.29
N GLN A 59 11.07 8.48 -14.59
CA GLN A 59 10.63 9.88 -14.44
C GLN A 59 10.24 10.26 -13.00
N GLY A 60 10.44 9.37 -12.03
CA GLY A 60 10.13 9.66 -10.63
C GLY A 60 8.65 9.57 -10.28
N ARG A 61 7.85 8.87 -11.09
CA ARG A 61 6.45 8.56 -10.75
C ARG A 61 6.37 7.25 -10.00
N VAL A 62 5.56 7.21 -8.96
CA VAL A 62 5.39 6.05 -8.07
C VAL A 62 3.91 5.80 -7.85
N ALA A 63 3.51 4.52 -7.82
CA ALA A 63 2.19 4.13 -7.37
C ALA A 63 2.24 2.84 -6.55
N PHE A 64 1.48 2.80 -5.47
CA PHE A 64 1.32 1.60 -4.66
C PHE A 64 -0.09 1.49 -4.10
N LEU A 65 -0.54 0.25 -3.91
CA LEU A 65 -1.90 -0.03 -3.48
C LEU A 65 -1.94 -0.93 -2.25
N THR A 66 -3.04 -0.83 -1.51
CA THR A 66 -3.47 -1.84 -0.55
C THR A 66 -4.93 -2.20 -0.80
N ASN A 67 -5.29 -3.44 -0.49
CA ASN A 67 -6.68 -3.86 -0.51
C ASN A 67 -7.41 -3.28 0.71
N VAL A 68 -8.67 -2.89 0.58
CA VAL A 68 -9.53 -2.64 1.75
C VAL A 68 -10.06 -3.98 2.26
N LEU A 69 -10.00 -4.21 3.57
CA LEU A 69 -10.62 -5.38 4.20
C LEU A 69 -12.14 -5.21 4.16
N GLU A 70 -12.82 -6.13 3.50
CA GLU A 70 -14.28 -6.14 3.41
C GLU A 70 -14.80 -7.57 3.24
N LEU A 71 -16.01 -7.82 3.75
CA LEU A 71 -16.65 -9.14 3.68
C LEU A 71 -17.16 -9.48 2.27
N HIS A 72 -17.69 -8.48 1.57
CA HIS A 72 -18.36 -8.68 0.28
C HIS A 72 -17.55 -8.07 -0.86
N THR A 73 -17.06 -8.94 -1.74
CA THR A 73 -16.37 -8.58 -2.97
C THR A 73 -17.27 -8.81 -4.19
N LEU A 74 -17.00 -8.05 -5.25
CA LEU A 74 -17.59 -8.21 -6.57
C LEU A 74 -16.77 -9.28 -7.33
N PRO A 75 -17.36 -10.39 -7.78
CA PRO A 75 -16.64 -11.43 -8.53
C PRO A 75 -16.06 -10.93 -9.85
N GLU A 76 -16.80 -10.09 -10.57
CA GLU A 76 -16.44 -9.56 -11.89
C GLU A 76 -15.78 -8.16 -11.82
N ALA A 77 -15.19 -7.81 -10.68
CA ALA A 77 -14.54 -6.51 -10.53
C ALA A 77 -13.31 -6.37 -11.43
N LYS A 78 -13.04 -5.14 -11.89
CA LYS A 78 -11.74 -4.79 -12.47
C LYS A 78 -10.61 -5.09 -11.49
N ARG A 79 -9.44 -5.45 -12.03
CA ARG A 79 -8.28 -5.86 -11.24
C ARG A 79 -7.62 -4.62 -10.64
N ARG A 80 -7.53 -4.56 -9.31
CA ARG A 80 -6.87 -3.44 -8.60
C ARG A 80 -5.42 -3.25 -9.02
N GLY A 81 -4.74 -4.33 -9.36
CA GLY A 81 -3.34 -4.31 -9.81
C GLY A 81 -3.11 -3.57 -11.14
N ASP A 82 -4.17 -3.24 -11.87
CA ASP A 82 -4.06 -2.42 -13.08
C ASP A 82 -3.88 -0.93 -12.74
N LEU A 83 -4.32 -0.48 -11.56
CA LEU A 83 -4.33 0.94 -11.19
C LEU A 83 -2.93 1.58 -11.17
N PRO A 84 -1.89 0.96 -10.57
CA PRO A 84 -0.53 1.50 -10.68
C PRO A 84 -0.05 1.57 -12.13
N VAL A 85 -0.31 0.53 -12.92
CA VAL A 85 0.08 0.46 -14.34
C VAL A 85 -0.59 1.58 -15.14
N LEU A 86 -1.90 1.80 -14.95
CA LEU A 86 -2.66 2.86 -15.58
C LEU A 86 -2.11 4.25 -15.22
N PHE A 87 -1.73 4.47 -13.97
CA PHE A 87 -1.09 5.73 -13.57
C PHE A 87 0.23 5.92 -14.31
N LEU A 88 1.15 4.96 -14.21
CA LEU A 88 2.50 5.07 -14.78
C LEU A 88 2.50 5.20 -16.31
N ARG A 89 1.54 4.57 -17.01
CA ARG A 89 1.40 4.68 -18.47
C ARG A 89 0.70 5.96 -18.94
N SER A 90 -0.09 6.60 -18.09
CA SER A 90 -0.72 7.88 -18.43
C SER A 90 0.33 9.01 -18.44
N SER A 91 0.00 10.21 -18.92
CA SER A 91 0.80 11.43 -18.69
C SER A 91 0.18 12.35 -17.63
N LYS A 92 -0.89 11.89 -16.96
CA LYS A 92 -1.70 12.68 -16.03
C LYS A 92 -0.94 12.96 -14.73
N LYS A 93 -1.08 14.17 -14.20
CA LYS A 93 -0.63 14.48 -12.84
C LYS A 93 -1.42 13.64 -11.81
N PRO A 94 -0.90 13.40 -10.60
CA PRO A 94 -1.58 12.62 -9.56
C PRO A 94 -3.06 12.99 -9.35
N LYS A 95 -3.38 14.29 -9.26
CA LYS A 95 -4.75 14.78 -9.07
C LYS A 95 -5.64 14.54 -10.30
N GLU A 96 -5.12 14.75 -11.50
CA GLU A 96 -5.85 14.51 -12.76
C GLU A 96 -6.15 13.03 -12.96
N PHE A 97 -5.19 12.16 -12.60
CA PHE A 97 -5.42 10.71 -12.58
C PHE A 97 -6.54 10.34 -11.62
N ALA A 98 -6.50 10.88 -10.39
CA ALA A 98 -7.52 10.65 -9.38
C ALA A 98 -8.93 11.04 -9.84
N GLU A 99 -9.08 12.22 -10.44
CA GLU A 99 -10.37 12.67 -10.98
C GLU A 99 -10.85 11.76 -12.12
N SER A 100 -9.95 11.28 -12.99
CA SER A 100 -10.35 10.35 -14.04
C SER A 100 -10.76 8.98 -13.52
N LEU A 101 -10.20 8.52 -12.39
CA LEU A 101 -10.56 7.26 -11.77
C LEU A 101 -11.96 7.29 -11.13
N LYS A 102 -12.48 8.49 -10.78
CA LYS A 102 -13.79 8.67 -10.15
C LYS A 102 -14.94 8.01 -10.90
N LEU A 103 -14.89 8.03 -12.24
CA LEU A 103 -15.94 7.48 -13.10
C LEU A 103 -15.94 5.95 -13.17
N GLU A 104 -14.84 5.29 -12.78
CA GLU A 104 -14.69 3.85 -12.90
C GLU A 104 -14.44 3.15 -11.56
N ALA A 105 -14.24 3.90 -10.48
CA ALA A 105 -13.85 3.37 -9.17
C ALA A 105 -14.85 2.36 -8.59
N HIS A 106 -16.13 2.45 -8.97
CA HIS A 106 -17.18 1.51 -8.55
C HIS A 106 -17.08 0.13 -9.21
N TYR A 107 -16.33 0.00 -10.32
CA TYR A 107 -16.05 -1.30 -10.95
C TYR A 107 -14.97 -2.11 -10.24
N TYR A 108 -14.30 -1.55 -9.22
CA TYR A 108 -13.25 -2.23 -8.47
C TYR A 108 -13.75 -2.71 -7.10
N ASN A 109 -13.19 -3.81 -6.63
CA ASN A 109 -13.22 -4.15 -5.20
C ASN A 109 -12.54 -3.07 -4.35
N GLY A 110 -12.75 -3.10 -3.03
CA GLY A 110 -12.24 -2.09 -2.12
C GLY A 110 -10.73 -1.90 -2.26
N PHE A 111 -10.30 -0.68 -2.54
CA PHE A 111 -8.89 -0.35 -2.72
C PHE A 111 -8.53 0.96 -2.02
N ASN A 112 -7.26 1.02 -1.67
CA ASN A 112 -6.53 2.24 -1.44
C ASN A 112 -5.39 2.28 -2.47
N ILE A 113 -5.16 3.42 -3.09
CA ILE A 113 -4.00 3.66 -3.94
C ILE A 113 -3.41 5.02 -3.61
N VAL A 114 -2.08 5.06 -3.53
CA VAL A 114 -1.32 6.29 -3.49
C VAL A 114 -0.60 6.41 -4.83
N VAL A 115 -0.76 7.57 -5.47
CA VAL A 115 -0.05 7.94 -6.69
C VAL A 115 0.77 9.19 -6.42
N ALA A 116 2.03 9.19 -6.86
CA ALA A 116 2.96 10.26 -6.60
C ALA A 116 3.79 10.61 -7.84
N ASP A 117 4.10 11.89 -7.96
CA ASP A 117 5.15 12.44 -8.79
C ASP A 117 6.16 13.10 -7.84
N ILE A 118 7.32 12.44 -7.69
CA ILE A 118 8.35 12.86 -6.75
C ILE A 118 9.02 14.16 -7.23
N VAL A 119 9.16 14.34 -8.55
CA VAL A 119 9.78 15.53 -9.14
C VAL A 119 8.90 16.75 -8.91
N SER A 120 7.60 16.61 -9.14
CA SER A 120 6.63 17.69 -8.92
C SER A 120 6.19 17.83 -7.45
N LYS A 121 6.72 17.00 -6.54
CA LYS A 121 6.34 16.97 -5.12
C LYS A 121 4.83 16.83 -4.88
N SER A 122 4.15 16.05 -5.72
CA SER A 122 2.70 15.83 -5.63
C SER A 122 2.39 14.37 -5.28
N MET A 123 1.56 14.16 -4.27
CA MET A 123 1.11 12.83 -3.86
C MET A 123 -0.37 12.86 -3.53
N VAL A 124 -1.12 11.91 -4.08
CA VAL A 124 -2.57 11.81 -3.91
C VAL A 124 -2.94 10.41 -3.46
N TYR A 125 -3.70 10.34 -2.37
CA TYR A 125 -4.37 9.16 -1.88
C TYR A 125 -5.78 9.07 -2.46
N ILE A 126 -6.15 7.88 -2.94
CA ILE A 126 -7.44 7.60 -3.56
C ILE A 126 -8.01 6.32 -2.96
N SER A 127 -9.30 6.33 -2.61
CA SER A 127 -10.01 5.14 -2.14
C SER A 127 -11.47 5.14 -2.56
N ASN A 128 -11.97 3.99 -3.03
CA ASN A 128 -13.38 3.78 -3.36
C ASN A 128 -14.21 3.31 -2.15
N ARG A 129 -13.71 3.53 -0.93
CA ARG A 129 -14.38 3.18 0.33
C ARG A 129 -14.46 4.41 1.25
N PRO A 130 -15.48 4.46 2.14
CA PRO A 130 -16.54 3.46 2.35
C PRO A 130 -17.58 3.41 1.20
N LYS A 131 -18.30 2.29 1.05
CA LYS A 131 -19.34 2.12 0.01
C LYS A 131 -20.47 3.13 0.21
N GLY A 132 -21.06 3.61 -0.88
CA GLY A 132 -22.18 4.58 -0.85
C GLY A 132 -21.75 6.03 -0.60
N GLN A 133 -20.45 6.30 -0.42
CA GLN A 133 -19.90 7.65 -0.38
C GLN A 133 -19.17 7.97 -1.69
N PRO A 134 -18.99 9.27 -2.01
CA PRO A 134 -18.08 9.67 -3.08
C PRO A 134 -16.68 9.07 -2.88
N ILE A 135 -15.99 8.79 -3.98
CA ILE A 135 -14.59 8.37 -3.93
C ILE A 135 -13.77 9.37 -3.09
N THR A 136 -12.96 8.86 -2.18
CA THR A 136 -12.04 9.69 -1.41
C THR A 136 -10.86 10.04 -2.29
N ILE A 137 -10.60 11.32 -2.48
CA ILE A 137 -9.40 11.86 -3.12
C ILE A 137 -8.80 12.87 -2.15
N LYS A 138 -7.56 12.64 -1.71
CA LYS A 138 -6.87 13.53 -0.76
C LYS A 138 -5.44 13.74 -1.20
N GLU A 139 -5.00 14.99 -1.19
CA GLU A 139 -3.57 15.28 -1.24
C GLU A 139 -2.93 14.77 0.06
N VAL A 140 -1.79 14.10 -0.07
CA VAL A 140 -1.07 13.57 1.08
C VAL A 140 -0.14 14.66 1.60
N PRO A 141 -0.33 15.16 2.83
CA PRO A 141 0.52 16.20 3.38
C PRO A 141 1.93 15.66 3.65
N PRO A 142 2.96 16.52 3.75
CA PRO A 142 4.26 16.09 4.23
C PRO A 142 4.16 15.43 5.62
N GLY A 143 4.85 14.31 5.81
CA GLY A 143 4.83 13.57 7.07
C GLY A 143 5.15 12.09 6.94
N LEU A 144 5.03 11.41 8.08
CA LEU A 144 5.05 9.95 8.17
C LEU A 144 3.61 9.45 8.07
N HIS A 145 3.38 8.49 7.18
CA HIS A 145 2.07 7.90 6.95
C HIS A 145 2.13 6.38 6.96
N VAL A 146 1.04 5.76 7.39
CA VAL A 146 0.88 4.30 7.36
C VAL A 146 -0.44 3.94 6.70
N LEU A 147 -0.36 3.11 5.65
CA LEU A 147 -1.50 2.61 4.91
C LEU A 147 -1.58 1.10 5.07
N SER A 148 -2.65 0.62 5.71
CA SER A 148 -2.92 -0.81 5.84
C SER A 148 -4.12 -1.22 4.98
N ASN A 149 -5.05 -2.02 5.51
CA ASN A 149 -6.22 -2.51 4.79
C ASN A 149 -7.51 -1.72 5.10
N ASP A 150 -7.34 -0.49 5.56
CA ASP A 150 -8.40 0.50 5.78
C ASP A 150 -7.93 1.84 5.19
N LYS A 151 -8.60 2.95 5.48
CA LYS A 151 -8.17 4.29 5.05
C LYS A 151 -6.74 4.64 5.55
N LEU A 152 -6.12 5.59 4.84
CA LEU A 152 -4.82 6.16 5.20
C LEU A 152 -4.81 6.63 6.67
N ASP A 153 -3.75 6.26 7.40
CA ASP A 153 -3.51 6.58 8.81
C ASP A 153 -4.60 6.08 9.77
N SER A 154 -5.34 5.04 9.38
CA SER A 154 -6.25 4.36 10.30
C SER A 154 -5.50 3.71 11.46
N PRO A 155 -6.02 3.80 12.70
CA PRO A 155 -5.34 3.35 13.93
C PRO A 155 -5.44 1.84 14.15
N TRP A 156 -5.18 1.05 13.11
CA TRP A 156 -5.15 -0.40 13.21
C TRP A 156 -3.89 -0.86 13.96
N HIS A 157 -3.99 -1.98 14.68
CA HIS A 157 -2.88 -2.51 15.50
C HIS A 157 -1.53 -2.52 14.75
N LYS A 158 -1.46 -3.19 13.59
CA LYS A 158 -0.21 -3.22 12.79
C LYS A 158 0.24 -1.86 12.29
N ALA A 159 -0.69 -0.94 12.02
CA ALA A 159 -0.35 0.39 11.54
C ALA A 159 0.31 1.22 12.66
N LEU A 160 -0.35 1.29 13.82
CA LEU A 160 0.19 1.96 15.01
C LEU A 160 1.50 1.35 15.46
N ARG A 161 1.59 0.02 15.44
CA ARG A 161 2.81 -0.72 15.80
C ARG A 161 3.96 -0.37 14.86
N LEU A 162 3.73 -0.41 13.55
CA LEU A 162 4.77 -0.10 12.56
C LEU A 162 5.21 1.37 12.67
N GLU A 163 4.26 2.29 12.84
CA GLU A 163 4.54 3.71 13.02
C GLU A 163 5.40 3.97 14.26
N PHE A 164 5.00 3.41 15.41
CA PHE A 164 5.71 3.56 16.68
C PHE A 164 7.12 2.96 16.59
N SER A 165 7.24 1.72 16.12
CA SER A 165 8.54 1.05 16.02
C SER A 165 9.46 1.72 15.00
N PHE A 166 8.91 2.31 13.93
CA PHE A 166 9.70 3.08 12.98
C PHE A 166 10.23 4.37 13.62
N LYS A 167 9.37 5.17 14.28
CA LYS A 167 9.77 6.39 15.00
C LYS A 167 10.88 6.12 16.02
N GLU A 168 10.70 5.11 16.87
CA GLU A 168 11.68 4.68 17.86
C GLU A 168 13.02 4.26 17.24
N HIS A 169 12.97 3.59 16.09
CA HIS A 169 14.16 3.12 15.40
C HIS A 169 14.92 4.27 14.75
N VAL A 170 14.22 5.13 14.00
CA VAL A 170 14.87 6.23 13.25
C VAL A 170 15.34 7.36 14.15
N ALA A 171 14.72 7.58 15.32
CA ALA A 171 15.16 8.56 16.30
C ALA A 171 16.63 8.41 16.70
N LYS A 172 17.18 7.20 16.61
CA LYS A 172 18.60 6.89 16.93
C LYS A 172 19.58 7.44 15.89
N TYR A 173 19.11 7.73 14.69
CA TYR A 173 19.91 8.19 13.56
C TYR A 173 19.70 9.69 13.28
N GLY A 174 18.75 10.33 13.97
CA GLY A 174 18.45 11.76 13.82
C GLY A 174 18.08 12.11 12.39
N GLU A 175 18.79 13.10 11.84
CA GLU A 175 18.64 13.57 10.45
C GLU A 175 19.56 12.84 9.44
N GLY A 176 20.31 11.84 9.92
CA GLY A 176 21.26 11.08 9.11
C GLY A 176 20.60 10.04 8.20
N GLU A 177 21.43 9.18 7.60
CA GLU A 177 20.93 8.10 6.75
C GLU A 177 20.12 7.07 7.56
N ILE A 178 18.96 6.68 7.03
CA ILE A 178 18.14 5.62 7.60
C ILE A 178 18.74 4.28 7.17
N PRO A 179 19.09 3.36 8.09
CA PRO A 179 19.62 2.06 7.74
C PRO A 179 18.51 1.13 7.24
N VAL A 180 18.10 1.30 5.98
CA VAL A 180 16.94 0.62 5.38
C VAL A 180 17.00 -0.91 5.57
N LYS A 181 18.18 -1.53 5.47
CA LYS A 181 18.35 -2.97 5.69
C LYS A 181 17.97 -3.39 7.12
N GLU A 182 18.39 -2.63 8.12
CA GLU A 182 18.03 -2.91 9.52
C GLU A 182 16.54 -2.68 9.77
N VAL A 183 15.99 -1.60 9.21
CA VAL A 183 14.56 -1.28 9.28
C VAL A 183 13.72 -2.43 8.71
N ILE A 184 14.08 -2.96 7.54
CA ILE A 184 13.40 -4.10 6.93
C ILE A 184 13.49 -5.33 7.85
N GLN A 185 14.68 -5.66 8.34
CA GLN A 185 14.89 -6.86 9.15
C GLN A 185 14.17 -6.80 10.50
N LYS A 186 14.15 -5.64 11.14
CA LYS A 186 13.58 -5.46 12.48
C LYS A 186 12.09 -5.17 12.45
N LEU A 187 11.60 -4.38 11.50
CA LEU A 187 10.23 -3.87 11.51
C LEU A 187 9.32 -4.59 10.52
N MET A 188 9.78 -4.77 9.27
CA MET A 188 8.94 -5.35 8.21
C MET A 188 8.79 -6.87 8.31
N LYS A 189 9.44 -7.50 9.29
CA LYS A 189 9.30 -8.94 9.64
C LYS A 189 8.54 -9.18 10.94
N ASP A 190 7.92 -8.14 11.51
CA ASP A 190 7.24 -8.23 12.79
C ASP A 190 5.92 -9.01 12.68
N LYS A 191 5.85 -10.13 13.41
CA LYS A 191 4.73 -11.08 13.42
C LYS A 191 3.77 -10.90 14.60
N VAL A 192 3.95 -9.86 15.43
CA VAL A 192 3.08 -9.62 16.59
C VAL A 192 1.67 -9.31 16.14
N LYS A 193 0.72 -10.08 16.67
CA LYS A 193 -0.71 -9.97 16.40
C LYS A 193 -1.40 -9.02 17.38
N ALA A 194 -2.53 -8.49 16.96
CA ALA A 194 -3.41 -7.68 17.79
C ALA A 194 -4.06 -8.50 18.90
N ASP A 195 -4.45 -7.83 19.98
CA ASP A 195 -5.38 -8.41 20.93
C ASP A 195 -6.75 -8.63 20.25
N LYS A 196 -7.39 -9.79 20.47
CA LYS A 196 -8.68 -10.13 19.84
C LYS A 196 -9.78 -9.10 20.14
N SER A 197 -9.73 -8.43 21.29
CA SER A 197 -10.70 -7.39 21.66
C SER A 197 -10.56 -6.10 20.85
N SER A 198 -9.37 -5.87 20.26
CA SER A 198 -9.01 -4.67 19.49
C SER A 198 -9.18 -4.82 17.97
N LEU A 199 -9.70 -5.97 17.52
CA LEU A 199 -9.95 -6.26 16.11
C LEU A 199 -11.10 -5.39 15.55
N PRO A 200 -11.07 -5.06 14.24
CA PRO A 200 -12.03 -4.15 13.63
C PRO A 200 -13.46 -4.72 13.48
N ARG A 201 -13.66 -6.03 13.66
CA ARG A 201 -14.98 -6.72 13.59
C ARG A 201 -15.70 -6.55 12.24
N ILE A 202 -14.94 -6.56 11.16
CA ILE A 202 -15.41 -6.53 9.77
C ILE A 202 -15.64 -7.95 9.24
N CYS A 203 -14.73 -8.86 9.57
CA CYS A 203 -14.74 -10.29 9.21
C CYS A 203 -14.73 -11.16 10.47
N SER A 204 -14.61 -12.49 10.31
CA SER A 204 -14.53 -13.39 11.47
C SER A 204 -13.31 -13.05 12.36
N PRO A 205 -13.43 -13.11 13.69
CA PRO A 205 -12.35 -12.74 14.60
C PRO A 205 -11.04 -13.50 14.36
N ASP A 206 -11.13 -14.79 14.01
CA ASP A 206 -9.93 -15.60 13.75
C ASP A 206 -9.23 -15.18 12.45
N TRP A 207 -9.98 -14.82 11.41
CA TRP A 207 -9.43 -14.27 10.17
C TRP A 207 -8.72 -12.95 10.44
N GLU A 208 -9.37 -12.01 11.12
CA GLU A 208 -8.78 -10.71 11.44
C GLU A 208 -7.56 -10.83 12.35
N PHE A 209 -7.62 -11.70 13.36
CA PHE A 209 -6.50 -11.98 14.25
C PHE A 209 -5.28 -12.48 13.47
N ASN A 210 -5.48 -13.44 12.57
CA ASN A 210 -4.40 -14.01 11.77
C ASN A 210 -3.74 -13.01 10.81
N LEU A 211 -4.47 -11.97 10.43
CA LEU A 211 -4.06 -10.93 9.49
C LEU A 211 -3.56 -9.63 10.15
N SER A 212 -3.50 -9.63 11.48
CA SER A 212 -3.31 -8.42 12.29
C SER A 212 -1.86 -8.00 12.50
N SER A 213 -0.88 -8.77 12.03
CA SER A 213 0.56 -8.46 12.12
C SER A 213 1.08 -7.67 10.92
N ILE A 214 2.27 -7.08 11.04
CA ILE A 214 2.96 -6.34 9.96
C ILE A 214 3.46 -7.29 8.88
N PHE A 215 4.02 -8.43 9.30
CA PHE A 215 4.35 -9.56 8.45
C PHE A 215 3.36 -10.67 8.73
N VAL A 216 2.43 -10.90 7.80
CA VAL A 216 1.42 -11.93 7.96
C VAL A 216 2.01 -13.27 7.58
N GLU A 217 1.97 -14.20 8.52
CA GLU A 217 2.35 -15.59 8.31
C GLU A 217 1.19 -16.47 8.78
N VAL A 218 0.44 -17.00 7.81
CA VAL A 218 -0.72 -17.83 8.05
C VAL A 218 -0.65 -18.98 7.05
N GLU A 219 -0.68 -20.20 7.55
CA GLU A 219 -0.91 -21.37 6.71
C GLU A 219 -2.35 -21.28 6.19
N THR A 220 -2.50 -20.86 4.94
CA THR A 220 -3.77 -20.97 4.23
C THR A 220 -3.80 -22.38 3.64
N PRO A 221 -4.75 -23.25 4.04
CA PRO A 221 -4.93 -24.53 3.37
C PRO A 221 -5.10 -24.28 1.88
N LEU A 222 -4.45 -25.10 1.05
CA LEU A 222 -4.68 -25.10 -0.39
C LEU A 222 -6.18 -25.34 -0.63
N GLU A 223 -6.89 -24.35 -1.18
CA GLU A 223 -8.17 -24.60 -1.87
C GLU A 223 -7.92 -25.29 -3.20
#